data_AF-A0A1G5JFJ2-F1
#
_entry.id   AF-A0A1G5JFJ2-F1
#
_cell.length_a   1.000
_cell.length_b   1.000
_cell.length_c   1.000
_cell.angle_alpha   90.00
_cell.angle_beta   90.00
_cell.angle_gamma   90.00
#
_symmetry.space_group_name_H-M   'P 1'
#
loop_
_entity.id
_entity.type
_entity.pdbx_description
1 polymer ?
#
loop_
_entity_poly.entity_id
_entity_poly.type
_entity_poly.pdbx_seq_one_letter_code
_entity_poly.pdbx_strand_id
1 'polypeptide(L)'
;MKDKADSTIILTKGSSDTVYVQIPYNTVHIQSIRQVTGRRWETDTKRWIIPYSDASLQEFTKHFDALDVEISPELWVESDILRKWKLSGEQTQWKRN
;
A
#
# COMPACT_ATOMS: atom_id res chain seq x y z
N MET A 1 -0.87 4.91 26.08
CA MET A 1 0.35 4.93 25.24
C MET A 1 0.51 3.53 24.65
N LYS A 2 -0.06 3.38 23.46
CA LYS A 2 -0.42 2.17 22.70
C LYS A 2 -1.33 2.77 21.61
N ASP A 3 -1.10 2.78 20.30
CA ASP A 3 -0.28 1.98 19.40
C ASP A 3 -0.18 2.85 18.13
N LYS A 4 0.99 3.41 17.79
CA LYS A 4 1.16 4.14 16.50
C LYS A 4 1.87 3.30 15.44
N ALA A 5 2.33 2.10 15.81
CA ALA A 5 3.09 1.21 14.95
C ALA A 5 2.26 0.06 14.35
N ASP A 6 1.05 -0.20 14.86
CA ASP A 6 0.22 -1.33 14.41
C ASP A 6 -0.83 -0.95 13.36
N SER A 7 -0.78 0.27 12.78
CA SER A 7 -1.74 0.70 11.76
C SER A 7 -1.13 0.88 10.38
N THR A 8 0.19 0.97 10.27
CA THR A 8 0.88 1.23 9.01
C THR A 8 0.88 0.01 8.10
N ILE A 9 0.49 0.23 6.85
CA ILE A 9 0.52 -0.78 5.78
C ILE A 9 1.89 -0.77 5.12
N ILE A 10 2.50 -1.93 4.91
CA ILE A 10 3.83 -2.03 4.29
C ILE A 10 3.71 -2.65 2.90
N LEU A 11 4.24 -1.97 1.88
CA LEU A 11 4.37 -2.49 0.52
C LEU A 11 5.80 -2.94 0.28
N THR A 12 5.96 -4.16 -0.18
CA THR A 12 7.26 -4.77 -0.50
C THR A 12 7.21 -5.38 -1.89
N LYS A 13 8.33 -5.29 -2.63
CA LYS A 13 8.44 -5.92 -3.94
C LYS A 13 8.46 -7.44 -3.79
N GLY A 14 7.67 -8.13 -4.61
CA GLY A 14 7.67 -9.58 -4.73
C GLY A 14 8.47 -10.07 -5.93
N SER A 15 8.09 -11.24 -6.45
CA SER A 15 8.74 -11.84 -7.62
C SER A 15 8.29 -11.12 -8.90
N SER A 16 9.24 -10.39 -9.51
CA SER A 16 9.26 -9.76 -10.85
C SER A 16 8.13 -8.79 -11.22
N ASP A 17 6.86 -9.10 -10.95
CA ASP A 17 5.68 -8.30 -11.27
C ASP A 17 4.58 -8.40 -10.19
N THR A 18 4.98 -8.67 -8.96
CA THR A 18 4.05 -8.80 -7.83
C THR A 18 4.44 -7.86 -6.71
N VAL A 19 3.44 -7.31 -6.03
CA VAL A 19 3.61 -6.48 -4.85
C VAL A 19 2.99 -7.21 -3.67
N TYR A 20 3.78 -7.33 -2.61
CA TYR A 20 3.32 -7.79 -1.32
C TYR A 20 2.84 -6.61 -0.51
N VAL A 21 1.63 -6.73 0.00
CA VAL A 21 0.96 -5.73 0.83
C VAL A 21 0.71 -6.37 2.19
N GLN A 22 1.47 -5.93 3.17
CA GLN A 22 1.29 -6.32 4.56
C GLN A 22 0.40 -5.30 5.25
N ILE A 23 -0.82 -5.72 5.56
CA ILE A 23 -1.82 -4.87 6.23
C ILE A 23 -1.96 -5.40 7.66
N PRO A 24 -1.87 -4.54 8.69
CA PRO A 24 -2.16 -4.95 10.05
C PRO A 24 -3.63 -5.32 10.21
N TYR A 25 -4.02 -5.88 11.36
CA TYR A 25 -5.39 -6.36 11.56
C TYR A 25 -6.38 -5.19 11.74
N ASN A 26 -6.74 -4.57 10.63
CA ASN A 26 -7.71 -3.49 10.55
C ASN A 26 -8.82 -3.86 9.56
N THR A 27 -10.05 -3.98 10.06
CA THR A 27 -11.20 -4.39 9.27
C THR A 27 -11.48 -3.45 8.09
N VAL A 28 -11.22 -2.14 8.25
CA VAL A 28 -11.38 -1.13 7.18
C VAL A 28 -10.38 -1.40 6.06
N HIS A 29 -9.10 -1.57 6.41
CA HIS A 29 -8.04 -1.83 5.43
C HIS A 29 -8.23 -3.19 4.73
N ILE A 30 -8.66 -4.21 5.47
CA ILE A 30 -8.99 -5.53 4.90
C ILE A 30 -10.16 -5.43 3.93
N GLN A 31 -11.19 -4.61 4.21
CA GLN A 31 -12.28 -4.40 3.26
C GLN A 31 -11.82 -3.63 2.01
N SER A 32 -10.96 -2.63 2.18
CA SER A 32 -10.34 -1.86 1.09
C SER A 32 -9.50 -2.72 0.15
N ILE A 33 -8.56 -3.52 0.67
CA ILE A 33 -7.73 -4.41 -0.18
C ILE A 33 -8.58 -5.46 -0.87
N ARG A 34 -9.69 -5.89 -0.23
CA ARG A 34 -10.71 -6.76 -0.81
C ARG A 34 -11.54 -6.12 -1.92
N GLN A 35 -11.30 -4.86 -2.30
CA GLN A 35 -11.87 -4.28 -3.52
C GLN A 35 -10.88 -4.32 -4.69
N VAL A 36 -9.57 -4.36 -4.43
CA VAL A 36 -8.50 -4.28 -5.46
C VAL A 36 -8.50 -5.49 -6.40
N THR A 37 -8.54 -5.25 -7.71
CA THR A 37 -8.59 -6.33 -8.71
C THR A 37 -7.27 -7.09 -8.81
N GLY A 38 -7.33 -8.42 -8.92
CA GLY A 38 -6.14 -9.28 -9.04
C GLY A 38 -5.49 -9.67 -7.70
N ARG A 39 -6.07 -9.25 -6.57
CA ARG A 39 -5.60 -9.59 -5.22
C ARG A 39 -5.62 -11.09 -4.93
N ARG A 40 -4.59 -11.56 -4.26
CA ARG A 40 -4.45 -12.91 -3.71
C ARG A 40 -4.06 -12.81 -2.24
N TRP A 41 -4.71 -13.59 -1.39
CA TRP A 41 -4.30 -13.70 0.02
C TRP A 41 -3.30 -14.84 0.17
N GLU A 42 -2.15 -14.56 0.78
CA GLU A 42 -1.13 -15.55 1.11
C GLU A 42 -1.23 -15.90 2.59
N THR A 43 -1.71 -17.11 2.90
CA THR A 43 -1.92 -17.55 4.29
C THR A 43 -0.63 -17.85 5.02
N ASP A 44 0.42 -18.25 4.29
CA ASP A 44 1.73 -18.60 4.86
C ASP A 44 2.40 -17.38 5.50
N THR A 45 2.48 -16.29 4.74
CA THR A 45 3.10 -15.03 5.20
C THR A 45 2.10 -14.05 5.80
N LYS A 46 0.79 -14.36 5.76
CA LYS A 46 -0.33 -13.49 6.19
C LYS A 46 -0.29 -12.12 5.51
N ARG A 47 -0.06 -12.12 4.20
CA ARG A 47 0.07 -10.90 3.39
C ARG A 47 -0.82 -10.98 2.17
N TRP A 48 -1.21 -9.83 1.67
CA TRP A 48 -1.88 -9.72 0.38
C TRP A 48 -0.83 -9.64 -0.73
N ILE A 49 -1.11 -10.27 -1.85
CA ILE A 49 -0.31 -10.22 -3.06
C ILE A 49 -1.19 -9.57 -4.11
N ILE A 50 -0.71 -8.50 -4.73
CA ILE A 50 -1.38 -7.86 -5.86
C ILE A 50 -0.44 -7.83 -7.06
N PRO A 51 -0.96 -7.90 -8.30
CA PRO A 51 -0.13 -7.72 -9.47
C PRO A 51 0.41 -6.28 -9.52
N TYR A 52 1.66 -6.13 -9.96
CA TYR A 52 2.31 -4.85 -10.18
C TYR A 52 1.83 -4.22 -11.49
N SER A 53 0.52 -3.96 -11.58
CA SER A 53 -0.10 -3.33 -12.74
C SER A 53 -0.63 -1.96 -12.39
N ASP A 54 -0.58 -1.02 -13.33
CA ASP A 54 -1.03 0.37 -13.14
C ASP A 54 -2.47 0.42 -12.61
N ALA A 55 -3.36 -0.43 -13.13
CA ALA A 55 -4.76 -0.51 -12.68
C ALA A 55 -4.87 -0.91 -11.20
N SER A 56 -4.18 -1.97 -10.78
CA SER A 56 -4.21 -2.45 -9.39
C SER A 56 -3.56 -1.46 -8.43
N LEU A 57 -2.47 -0.80 -8.84
CA LEU A 57 -1.84 0.27 -8.07
C LEU A 57 -2.76 1.50 -7.96
N GLN A 58 -3.44 1.89 -9.04
CA GLN A 58 -4.42 2.98 -9.01
C GLN A 58 -5.62 2.68 -8.11
N GLU A 59 -6.16 1.46 -8.13
CA GLU A 59 -7.21 1.06 -7.20
C GLU A 59 -6.71 1.09 -5.76
N PHE A 60 -5.53 0.53 -5.51
CA PHE A 60 -4.92 0.53 -4.18
C PHE A 60 -4.75 1.96 -3.64
N THR A 61 -4.12 2.85 -4.41
CA THR A 61 -3.87 4.25 -4.05
C THR A 61 -5.14 5.09 -3.86
N LYS A 62 -6.30 4.65 -4.36
CA LYS A 62 -7.62 5.27 -4.10
C LYS A 62 -8.25 4.79 -2.80
N HIS A 63 -8.00 3.53 -2.43
CA HIS A 63 -8.58 2.91 -1.25
C HIS A 63 -7.75 3.14 0.03
N PHE A 64 -6.47 3.46 -0.15
CA PHE A 64 -5.52 3.69 0.93
C PHE A 64 -4.98 5.11 0.88
N ASP A 65 -4.49 5.59 2.02
CA ASP A 65 -3.87 6.90 2.13
C ASP A 65 -2.34 6.77 2.12
N ALA A 66 -1.67 7.67 1.41
CA ALA A 66 -0.21 7.70 1.31
C ALA A 66 0.47 7.91 2.66
N LEU A 67 -0.22 8.50 3.64
CA LEU A 67 0.32 8.71 4.97
C LEU A 67 0.37 7.42 5.80
N ASP A 68 -0.59 6.51 5.57
CA ASP A 68 -0.71 5.25 6.32
C ASP A 68 0.06 4.09 5.65
N VAL A 69 0.50 4.30 4.41
CA VAL A 69 1.21 3.29 3.62
C VAL A 69 2.70 3.58 3.54
N GLU A 70 3.52 2.66 4.04
CA GLU A 70 4.96 2.65 3.90
C GLU A 70 5.37 1.82 2.67
N ILE A 71 6.14 2.43 1.77
CA ILE A 71 6.57 1.81 0.52
C ILE A 71 8.05 1.47 0.64
N SER A 72 8.39 0.19 0.45
CA SER A 72 9.79 -0.24 0.46
C SER A 72 10.57 0.49 -0.64
N PRO A 73 11.83 0.90 -0.38
CA PRO A 73 12.64 1.67 -1.32
C PRO A 73 12.81 0.97 -2.68
N GLU A 74 12.79 -0.37 -2.70
CA GLU A 74 12.85 -1.17 -3.92
C GLU A 74 11.70 -0.87 -4.89
N LEU A 75 10.48 -0.71 -4.38
CA LEU A 75 9.31 -0.33 -5.20
C LEU A 75 9.31 1.16 -5.54
N TRP A 76 9.87 1.98 -4.67
CA TRP A 76 9.90 3.43 -4.84
C TRP A 76 10.78 3.87 -6.03
N VAL A 77 11.83 3.10 -6.32
CA VAL A 77 12.73 3.33 -7.45
C VAL A 77 12.11 2.88 -8.78
N GLU A 78 11.34 1.79 -8.77
CA GLU A 78 10.77 1.23 -10.01
C GLU A 78 9.40 1.77 -10.40
N SER A 79 8.63 2.29 -9.43
CA SER A 79 7.26 2.73 -9.65
C SER A 79 7.09 4.24 -9.56
N ASP A 80 6.97 4.89 -10.73
CA ASP A 80 6.70 6.32 -10.79
C ASP A 80 5.30 6.67 -10.23
N ILE A 81 4.33 5.76 -10.34
CA ILE A 81 2.96 5.92 -9.78
C ILE A 81 3.01 6.00 -8.27
N LEU A 82 3.62 5.00 -7.62
CA LEU A 82 3.72 4.95 -6.16
C LEU A 82 4.54 6.12 -5.63
N ARG A 83 5.63 6.49 -6.33
CA ARG A 83 6.45 7.66 -5.99
C ARG A 83 5.61 8.94 -6.04
N LYS A 84 4.91 9.19 -7.14
CA LYS A 84 4.04 10.38 -7.30
C LYS A 84 2.92 10.41 -6.27
N TRP A 85 2.28 9.28 -6.02
CA TRP A 85 1.21 9.17 -5.04
C TRP A 85 1.70 9.47 -3.61
N LYS A 86 2.85 8.90 -3.21
CA LYS A 86 3.45 9.16 -1.89
C LYS A 86 3.78 10.65 -1.72
N LEU A 87 4.43 11.26 -2.73
CA LEU A 87 4.73 12.69 -2.75
C LEU A 87 3.47 13.57 -2.73
N SER A 88 2.38 13.13 -3.35
CA SER A 88 1.09 13.85 -3.34
C SER A 88 0.43 13.83 -1.96
N GLY A 89 0.55 12.72 -1.21
CA GLY A 89 0.07 12.61 0.16
C GLY A 89 0.81 13.56 1.11
N GLU A 90 2.14 13.60 1.02
CA GLU A 90 2.98 14.50 1.81
C GLU A 90 2.73 15.98 1.48
N GLN A 91 2.42 16.28 0.21
CA GLN A 91 2.12 17.66 -0.17
C GLN A 91 0.79 18.21 0.42
N THR A 92 -0.16 17.36 0.76
CA THR A 92 -1.42 17.82 1.36
C THR A 92 -1.22 18.25 2.83
N GLN A 93 -0.12 17.84 3.47
CA GLN A 93 0.15 18.17 4.86
C GLN A 93 0.65 19.61 5.08
N TRP A 94 1.33 20.23 4.10
CA TRP A 94 1.90 21.59 4.26
C TRP A 94 0.92 22.73 3.96
N LYS A 95 -0.23 22.46 3.35
CA LYS A 95 -1.27 23.49 3.08
C LYS A 95 -2.14 23.81 4.30
N ARG A 96 -1.92 23.14 5.43
CA ARG A 96 -2.70 23.30 6.66
C ARG A 96 -1.91 24.06 7.73
N ASN A 97 -1.33 25.22 7.37
CA ASN A 97 -0.80 26.19 8.32
C ASN A 97 -1.04 27.61 7.84
#